data_AF-A0A8H7UE91-F1
#
_entry.id   AF-A0A8H7UE91-F1
#
_cell.length_a   1.000
_cell.length_b   1.000
_cell.length_c   1.000
_cell.angle_alpha   90.00
_cell.angle_beta   90.00
_cell.angle_gamma   90.00
#
_symmetry.space_group_name_H-M   'P 1'
#
loop_
_entity.id
_entity.type
_entity.pdbx_description
1 polymer ?
#
loop_
_entity_poly.entity_id
_entity_poly.type
_entity_poly.pdbx_seq_one_letter_code
_entity_poly.pdbx_strand_id
1 'polypeptide(L)'
;MLVFTYPLAFYDLEKPAEISNFLPKGTNFWNNDWVSAYSAVRHTNGLIYVTTNLNSLYEINTEDRKVRRVSTLSSWAFCRLISYENELLCFGARLTVVDPAIGNSKPWMEGEGFFESYWSRTRAAVVHSSKIYVATQTNSFYCIGRDKNPTLIESETDWSTCSALLSANDTLYATLDSGLYVIDTATGDATKIAKVKSKIKCGAIAADGCLYVVTKDGHLYKLESDQLVEILHTSPLGVASTMA
;
A
#
# COMPACT_ATOMS: atom_id res chain seq x y z
N MET A 1 0.54 9.30 19.59
CA MET A 1 0.59 10.35 18.55
C MET A 1 1.15 9.69 17.29
N LEU A 2 0.27 9.21 16.41
CA LEU A 2 0.66 8.51 15.18
C LEU A 2 0.84 9.55 14.07
N VAL A 3 2.05 9.66 13.55
CA VAL A 3 2.41 10.62 12.50
C VAL A 3 1.96 10.03 11.16
N PHE A 4 0.94 10.65 10.58
CA PHE A 4 0.42 10.31 9.25
C PHE A 4 1.08 11.18 8.19
N THR A 5 2.03 10.62 7.45
CA THR A 5 2.51 11.21 6.18
C THR A 5 2.76 10.13 5.12
N TYR A 6 1.78 9.22 4.95
CA TYR A 6 1.73 8.04 4.06
C TYR A 6 2.25 6.73 4.67
N PRO A 7 1.34 5.92 5.25
CA PRO A 7 1.53 4.49 5.25
C PRO A 7 0.22 3.78 4.90
N LEU A 8 0.16 2.94 3.87
CA LEU A 8 -0.87 1.88 3.82
C LEU A 8 -0.41 0.72 2.97
N ALA A 9 0.31 -0.20 3.61
CA ALA A 9 0.05 -1.62 3.41
C ALA A 9 0.42 -2.37 4.70
N PHE A 10 -0.45 -2.21 5.69
CA PHE A 10 -0.53 -3.09 6.85
C PHE A 10 -1.92 -3.77 6.83
N TYR A 11 -1.93 -4.96 6.22
CA TYR A 11 -2.56 -6.23 6.62
C TYR A 11 -3.78 -6.34 7.55
N ASP A 12 -4.57 -7.40 7.27
CA ASP A 12 -5.24 -8.39 8.15
C ASP A 12 -5.31 -8.01 9.64
N LEU A 13 -6.50 -7.65 10.12
CA LEU A 13 -6.72 -6.93 11.39
C LEU A 13 -7.54 -7.76 12.39
N GLU A 14 -7.02 -8.90 12.82
CA GLU A 14 -7.61 -9.54 14.00
C GLU A 14 -7.56 -8.62 15.25
N LYS A 15 -6.64 -7.62 15.33
CA LYS A 15 -6.53 -6.68 16.49
C LYS A 15 -5.96 -5.28 16.14
N PRO A 16 -6.79 -4.27 15.83
CA PRO A 16 -6.34 -2.92 15.45
C PRO A 16 -5.58 -2.14 16.53
N ALA A 17 -5.69 -2.52 17.81
CA ALA A 17 -5.15 -1.76 18.93
C ALA A 17 -3.65 -1.98 19.20
N GLU A 18 -3.03 -3.01 18.62
CA GLU A 18 -1.70 -3.43 19.06
C GLU A 18 -0.54 -2.69 18.35
N ILE A 19 -0.72 -2.16 17.13
CA ILE A 19 0.36 -1.54 16.31
C ILE A 19 1.06 -0.38 17.04
N SER A 20 0.33 0.44 17.79
CA SER A 20 0.92 1.54 18.57
C SER A 20 1.81 1.10 19.74
N ASN A 21 1.74 -0.19 20.12
CA ASN A 21 2.50 -0.81 21.20
C ASN A 21 3.63 -1.75 20.73
N PHE A 22 3.88 -1.85 19.41
CA PHE A 22 4.95 -2.69 18.84
C PHE A 22 6.35 -2.05 18.86
N LEU A 23 6.54 -0.95 19.60
CA LEU A 23 7.85 -0.35 19.74
C LEU A 23 8.58 -0.99 20.92
N PRO A 24 9.76 -1.60 20.71
CA PRO A 24 10.56 -2.07 21.82
C PRO A 24 10.90 -0.87 22.70
N LYS A 25 10.42 -0.88 23.95
CA LYS A 25 10.91 0.06 24.97
C LYS A 25 12.38 -0.28 25.20
N GLY A 26 13.29 0.57 24.70
CA GLY A 26 14.73 0.47 24.97
C GLY A 26 15.64 0.15 23.78
N THR A 27 15.13 0.04 22.55
CA THR A 27 16.02 -0.02 21.37
C THR A 27 16.44 1.38 20.94
N ASN A 28 17.70 1.74 21.23
CA ASN A 28 18.34 2.95 20.73
C ASN A 28 18.63 2.84 19.22
N PHE A 29 17.61 3.02 18.37
CA PHE A 29 17.84 3.34 16.96
C PHE A 29 18.13 4.83 16.89
N TRP A 30 19.39 5.20 16.72
CA TRP A 30 19.91 6.57 16.77
C TRP A 30 19.29 7.57 15.77
N ASN A 31 18.21 7.27 15.06
CA ASN A 31 17.61 8.19 14.07
C ASN A 31 16.09 8.17 13.88
N ASN A 32 15.27 7.46 14.68
CA ASN A 32 13.80 7.43 14.52
C ASN A 32 13.28 7.12 13.09
N ASP A 33 14.13 6.62 12.20
CA ASP A 33 13.88 6.49 10.76
C ASP A 33 12.58 5.74 10.41
N TRP A 34 12.24 4.72 11.19
CA TRP A 34 11.00 3.94 11.04
C TRP A 34 9.70 4.79 11.11
N VAL A 35 9.71 5.98 11.71
CA VAL A 35 8.56 6.92 11.70
C VAL A 35 8.31 7.55 10.34
N SER A 36 9.25 7.41 9.40
CA SER A 36 9.18 7.90 8.03
C SER A 36 8.82 6.79 7.03
N ALA A 37 8.10 5.76 7.50
CA ALA A 37 7.60 4.68 6.66
C ALA A 37 6.92 5.23 5.39
N TYR A 38 7.24 4.63 4.25
CA TYR A 38 6.70 4.99 2.93
C TYR A 38 5.78 3.88 2.40
N SER A 39 6.22 2.63 2.52
CA SER A 39 5.43 1.46 2.15
C SER A 39 5.67 0.37 3.19
N ALA A 40 4.62 -0.40 3.49
CA ALA A 40 4.73 -1.60 4.28
C ALA A 40 4.08 -2.74 3.52
N VAL A 41 4.42 -3.99 3.78
CA VAL A 41 3.67 -5.16 3.29
C VAL A 41 4.06 -6.33 4.19
N ARG A 42 3.11 -7.04 4.79
CA ARG A 42 3.38 -8.43 5.20
C ARG A 42 3.58 -9.31 3.98
N HIS A 43 4.33 -10.36 4.19
CA HIS A 43 4.73 -11.27 3.13
C HIS A 43 4.18 -12.65 3.47
N THR A 44 4.19 -13.56 2.50
CA THR A 44 3.71 -14.93 2.68
C THR A 44 4.52 -15.72 3.71
N ASN A 45 5.73 -15.26 4.05
CA ASN A 45 6.53 -15.79 5.16
C ASN A 45 6.06 -15.32 6.56
N GLY A 46 5.00 -14.53 6.65
CA GLY A 46 4.41 -14.04 7.90
C GLY A 46 4.99 -12.73 8.45
N LEU A 47 6.17 -12.30 7.96
CA LEU A 47 6.83 -11.06 8.39
C LEU A 47 6.25 -9.83 7.70
N ILE A 48 6.39 -8.66 8.33
CA ILE A 48 6.11 -7.36 7.71
C ILE A 48 7.40 -6.68 7.26
N TYR A 49 7.44 -6.23 6.03
CA TYR A 49 8.53 -5.42 5.48
C TYR A 49 8.08 -3.97 5.35
N VAL A 50 8.97 -3.03 5.68
CA VAL A 50 8.69 -1.59 5.66
C VAL A 50 9.84 -0.84 5.00
N THR A 51 9.55 -0.06 3.97
CA THR A 51 10.48 0.94 3.42
C THR A 51 10.27 2.28 4.09
N THR A 52 11.33 3.07 4.23
CA THR A 52 11.26 4.44 4.76
C THR A 52 11.77 5.47 3.76
N ASN A 53 11.39 6.73 3.97
CA ASN A 53 11.88 7.85 3.18
C ASN A 53 13.40 8.09 3.35
N LEU A 54 14.06 7.48 4.35
CA LEU A 54 15.50 7.60 4.58
C LEU A 54 16.28 6.38 4.04
N ASN A 55 15.78 5.76 2.96
CA ASN A 55 16.45 4.67 2.26
C ASN A 55 16.68 3.42 3.12
N SER A 56 15.76 3.09 4.01
CA SER A 56 15.83 1.86 4.79
C SER A 56 14.74 0.86 4.42
N LEU A 57 15.10 -0.42 4.46
CA LEU A 57 14.17 -1.55 4.51
C LEU A 57 14.27 -2.20 5.89
N TYR A 58 13.14 -2.32 6.57
CA TYR A 58 12.99 -3.03 7.83
C TYR A 58 12.16 -4.29 7.63
N GLU A 59 12.48 -5.33 8.39
CA GLU A 59 11.58 -6.44 8.68
C GLU A 59 11.07 -6.31 10.11
N ILE A 60 9.82 -6.73 10.31
CA ILE A 60 9.12 -6.71 11.58
C ILE A 60 8.47 -8.08 11.74
N ASN A 61 8.79 -8.75 12.83
CA ASN A 61 8.11 -9.96 13.26
C ASN A 61 7.10 -9.58 14.35
N THR A 62 5.81 -9.78 14.07
CA THR A 62 4.73 -9.43 14.98
C THR A 62 4.53 -10.46 16.10
N GLU A 63 4.98 -11.69 15.92
CA GLU A 63 4.85 -12.74 16.94
C GLU A 63 5.85 -12.51 18.08
N ASP A 64 7.11 -12.24 17.75
CA ASP A 64 8.18 -12.03 18.73
C ASP A 64 8.50 -10.54 19.02
N ARG A 65 7.78 -9.62 18.36
CA ARG A 65 7.91 -8.16 18.49
C ARG A 65 9.31 -7.63 18.17
N LYS A 66 10.04 -8.31 17.29
CA LYS A 66 11.37 -7.86 16.85
C LYS A 66 11.30 -7.06 15.56
N VAL A 67 12.24 -6.12 15.44
CA VAL A 67 12.46 -5.30 14.26
C VAL A 67 13.93 -5.40 13.89
N ARG A 68 14.22 -5.64 12.61
CA ARG A 68 15.58 -5.66 12.07
C ARG A 68 15.65 -4.79 10.82
N ARG A 69 16.67 -3.94 10.72
CA ARG A 69 16.98 -3.25 9.46
C ARG A 69 17.68 -4.24 8.52
N VAL A 70 17.08 -4.49 7.35
CA VAL A 70 17.57 -5.45 6.35
C VAL A 70 18.51 -4.77 5.36
N SER A 71 18.23 -3.53 4.99
CA SER A 71 19.02 -2.79 3.98
C SER A 71 20.42 -2.40 4.49
N THR A 72 21.46 -2.73 3.73
CA THR A 72 22.84 -2.29 4.01
C THR A 72 23.35 -1.22 3.03
N LEU A 73 22.95 -1.24 1.76
CA LEU A 73 23.57 -0.39 0.71
C LEU A 73 22.63 0.15 -0.41
N SER A 74 21.35 -0.23 -0.45
CA SER A 74 20.43 0.15 -1.54
C SER A 74 19.54 1.37 -1.21
N SER A 75 19.15 2.12 -2.24
CA SER A 75 18.18 3.24 -2.11
C SER A 75 16.76 2.70 -2.08
N TRP A 76 16.10 2.79 -0.91
CA TRP A 76 14.73 2.34 -0.68
C TRP A 76 13.69 3.47 -0.63
N ALA A 77 14.11 4.72 -0.79
CA ALA A 77 13.18 5.85 -0.85
C ALA A 77 12.23 5.68 -2.03
N PHE A 78 10.95 5.97 -1.77
CA PHE A 78 9.85 5.86 -2.73
C PHE A 78 9.55 4.45 -3.27
N CYS A 79 10.18 3.41 -2.70
CA CYS A 79 9.92 2.01 -3.05
C CYS A 79 8.59 1.54 -2.48
N ARG A 80 7.65 1.19 -3.35
CA ARG A 80 6.38 0.57 -2.96
C ARG A 80 6.52 -0.95 -2.98
N LEU A 81 6.38 -1.56 -1.81
CA LEU A 81 6.47 -3.01 -1.63
C LEU A 81 5.15 -3.69 -1.96
N ILE A 82 5.23 -4.86 -2.58
CA ILE A 82 4.10 -5.75 -2.86
C ILE A 82 4.53 -7.19 -2.56
N SER A 83 3.71 -7.93 -1.83
CA SER A 83 3.87 -9.38 -1.70
C SER A 83 3.08 -10.05 -2.82
N TYR A 84 3.76 -10.70 -3.75
CA TYR A 84 3.13 -11.44 -4.85
C TYR A 84 3.61 -12.88 -4.82
N GLU A 85 2.70 -13.79 -4.48
CA GLU A 85 3.05 -15.20 -4.24
C GLU A 85 4.18 -15.31 -3.20
N ASN A 86 5.33 -15.88 -3.57
CA ASN A 86 6.50 -16.02 -2.70
C ASN A 86 7.57 -14.95 -2.95
N GLU A 87 7.27 -13.93 -3.75
CA GLU A 87 8.19 -12.86 -4.10
C GLU A 87 7.80 -11.57 -3.36
N LEU A 88 8.80 -10.93 -2.74
CA LEU A 88 8.69 -9.57 -2.24
C LEU A 88 9.12 -8.63 -3.36
N LEU A 89 8.17 -7.95 -3.98
CA LEU A 89 8.40 -7.05 -5.10
C LEU A 89 8.50 -5.61 -4.64
N CYS A 90 9.23 -4.81 -5.40
CA CYS A 90 9.45 -3.39 -5.17
C CYS A 90 9.22 -2.61 -6.47
N PHE A 91 8.23 -1.73 -6.46
CA PHE A 91 8.07 -0.68 -7.47
C PHE A 91 8.91 0.53 -7.04
N GLY A 92 10.11 0.65 -7.62
CA GLY A 92 10.98 1.82 -7.53
C GLY A 92 11.30 2.36 -8.93
N ALA A 93 12.57 2.73 -9.19
CA ALA A 93 13.02 3.03 -10.56
C ALA A 93 12.73 1.87 -11.53
N ARG A 94 12.93 0.65 -11.05
CA ARG A 94 12.55 -0.58 -11.75
C ARG A 94 11.55 -1.37 -10.89
N LEU A 95 10.85 -2.32 -11.50
CA LEU A 95 10.18 -3.38 -10.76
C LEU A 95 11.23 -4.45 -10.43
N THR A 96 11.57 -4.58 -9.15
CA THR A 96 12.58 -5.51 -8.66
C THR A 96 11.99 -6.54 -7.72
N VAL A 97 12.63 -7.70 -7.63
CA VAL A 97 12.41 -8.65 -6.55
C VAL A 97 13.46 -8.41 -5.47
N VAL A 98 13.00 -8.32 -4.23
CA VAL A 98 13.80 -8.08 -3.04
C VAL A 98 14.18 -9.43 -2.43
N ASP A 99 15.46 -9.61 -2.12
CA ASP A 99 15.93 -10.68 -1.26
C ASP A 99 15.68 -10.27 0.21
N PRO A 100 14.74 -10.90 0.92
CA PRO A 100 14.40 -10.52 2.28
C PRO A 100 15.51 -10.82 3.30
N ALA A 101 16.44 -11.73 3.00
CA ALA A 101 17.49 -12.10 3.93
C ALA A 101 18.56 -11.01 4.03
N ILE A 102 18.92 -10.42 2.89
CA ILE A 102 20.06 -9.47 2.79
C ILE A 102 19.64 -8.06 2.36
N GLY A 103 18.39 -7.87 1.93
CA GLY A 103 17.87 -6.55 1.55
C GLY A 103 18.55 -6.00 0.31
N ASN A 104 18.92 -6.87 -0.63
CA ASN A 104 19.31 -6.51 -1.98
C ASN A 104 18.12 -6.73 -2.92
N SER A 105 18.16 -6.14 -4.11
CA SER A 105 17.13 -6.41 -5.12
C SER A 105 17.73 -6.59 -6.51
N LYS A 106 17.02 -7.33 -7.35
CA LYS A 106 17.37 -7.53 -8.77
C LYS A 106 16.14 -7.29 -9.65
N PRO A 107 16.30 -6.93 -10.94
CA PRO A 107 15.18 -6.80 -11.85
C PRO A 107 14.27 -8.04 -11.80
N TRP A 108 12.96 -7.83 -11.75
CA TRP A 108 11.99 -8.93 -11.71
C TRP A 108 11.65 -9.48 -13.10
N MET A 109 11.75 -8.62 -14.12
CA MET A 109 11.56 -8.94 -15.53
C MET A 109 12.90 -8.92 -16.27
N GLU A 110 13.04 -9.78 -17.28
CA GLU A 110 14.19 -9.83 -18.18
C GLU A 110 13.87 -9.12 -19.51
N GLY A 111 14.88 -8.52 -20.16
CA GLY A 111 14.76 -7.90 -21.48
C GLY A 111 15.25 -6.45 -21.55
N GLU A 112 15.94 -6.11 -22.63
CA GLU A 112 16.33 -4.73 -22.94
C GLU A 112 15.10 -3.96 -23.44
N GLY A 113 14.69 -2.91 -22.73
CA GLY A 113 13.64 -2.00 -23.21
C GLY A 113 12.43 -1.81 -22.29
N PHE A 114 12.27 -2.56 -21.21
CA PHE A 114 11.31 -2.17 -20.16
C PHE A 114 11.94 -1.08 -19.29
N PHE A 115 11.74 0.16 -19.73
CA PHE A 115 12.48 1.33 -19.27
C PHE A 115 12.47 1.48 -17.76
N GLU A 116 13.63 1.88 -17.24
CA GLU A 116 13.92 2.31 -15.87
C GLU A 116 13.02 3.46 -15.34
N SER A 117 11.97 3.86 -16.08
CA SER A 117 11.16 5.03 -15.81
C SER A 117 9.65 4.78 -15.76
N TYR A 118 9.11 3.65 -16.24
CA TYR A 118 7.66 3.41 -16.16
C TYR A 118 7.24 3.18 -14.71
N TRP A 119 7.96 2.31 -14.02
CA TRP A 119 7.65 1.92 -12.65
C TRP A 119 7.96 3.01 -11.63
N SER A 120 8.86 3.94 -11.94
CA SER A 120 9.16 5.10 -11.08
C SER A 120 7.96 6.04 -10.93
N ARG A 121 7.00 5.96 -11.85
CA ARG A 121 5.75 6.73 -11.85
C ARG A 121 4.56 5.96 -11.27
N THR A 122 4.80 4.85 -10.57
CA THR A 122 3.73 4.08 -9.92
C THR A 122 3.06 4.89 -8.82
N ARG A 123 1.75 5.15 -8.95
CA ARG A 123 0.94 5.76 -7.89
C ARG A 123 0.43 4.69 -6.92
N ALA A 124 -0.08 3.60 -7.47
CA ALA A 124 -0.66 2.52 -6.71
C ALA A 124 -0.42 1.18 -7.41
N ALA A 125 -0.23 0.13 -6.64
CA ALA A 125 -0.14 -1.23 -7.11
C ALA A 125 -0.82 -2.16 -6.09
N VAL A 126 -1.48 -3.22 -6.56
CA VAL A 126 -2.14 -4.20 -5.69
C VAL A 126 -2.15 -5.58 -6.36
N VAL A 127 -2.10 -6.63 -5.55
CA VAL A 127 -2.37 -7.99 -6.01
C VAL A 127 -3.86 -8.26 -5.93
N HIS A 128 -4.45 -8.73 -7.03
CA HIS A 128 -5.84 -9.13 -7.11
C HIS A 128 -5.95 -10.33 -8.07
N SER A 129 -6.63 -11.39 -7.64
CA SER A 129 -6.87 -12.59 -8.48
C SER A 129 -5.60 -13.13 -9.17
N SER A 130 -4.51 -13.27 -8.41
CA SER A 130 -3.19 -13.74 -8.89
C SER A 130 -2.55 -12.87 -9.98
N LYS A 131 -2.93 -11.61 -10.08
CA LYS A 131 -2.31 -10.61 -10.97
C LYS A 131 -1.96 -9.36 -10.18
N ILE A 132 -1.02 -8.58 -10.69
CA ILE A 132 -0.66 -7.27 -10.14
C ILE A 132 -1.30 -6.19 -11.01
N TYR A 133 -2.14 -5.36 -10.42
CA TYR A 133 -2.70 -4.18 -11.07
C TYR A 133 -1.93 -2.94 -10.64
N VAL A 134 -1.60 -2.06 -11.60
CA VAL A 134 -0.74 -0.90 -11.38
C VAL A 134 -1.31 0.33 -12.06
N ALA A 135 -1.51 1.41 -11.29
CA ALA A 135 -1.87 2.72 -11.81
C ALA A 135 -0.67 3.68 -11.77
N THR A 136 -0.43 4.41 -12.85
CA THR A 136 0.72 5.32 -12.97
C THR A 136 0.31 6.79 -13.02
N GLN A 137 1.27 7.69 -12.77
CA GLN A 137 1.07 9.14 -12.92
C GLN A 137 0.80 9.56 -14.37
N THR A 138 1.11 8.72 -15.35
CA THR A 138 0.93 8.99 -16.79
C THR A 138 -0.40 8.50 -17.34
N ASN A 139 -1.40 8.31 -16.47
CA ASN A 139 -2.71 7.78 -16.84
C ASN A 139 -2.65 6.37 -17.47
N SER A 140 -1.73 5.52 -17.01
CA SER A 140 -1.62 4.14 -17.48
C SER A 140 -2.11 3.18 -16.41
N PHE A 141 -2.88 2.17 -16.82
CA PHE A 141 -3.31 1.07 -15.96
C PHE A 141 -2.82 -0.25 -16.52
N TYR A 142 -1.90 -0.89 -15.79
CA TYR A 142 -1.28 -2.14 -16.20
C TYR A 142 -1.82 -3.30 -15.39
N CYS A 143 -1.82 -4.46 -16.02
CA CYS A 143 -1.98 -5.75 -15.38
C CYS A 143 -0.75 -6.60 -15.67
N ILE A 144 -0.17 -7.21 -14.65
CA ILE A 144 1.00 -8.10 -14.77
C ILE A 144 0.64 -9.46 -14.21
N GLY A 145 0.76 -10.50 -15.03
CA GLY A 145 0.52 -11.89 -14.65
C GLY A 145 1.80 -12.61 -14.24
N ARG A 146 1.67 -13.94 -14.05
CA ARG A 146 2.80 -14.85 -13.76
C ARG A 146 3.84 -14.94 -14.89
N ASP A 147 3.42 -14.65 -16.11
CA ASP A 147 4.30 -14.55 -17.27
C ASP A 147 5.22 -13.32 -17.23
N LYS A 148 5.02 -12.45 -16.23
CA LYS A 148 5.80 -11.22 -15.99
C LYS A 148 5.72 -10.22 -17.14
N ASN A 149 4.69 -10.33 -17.98
CA ASN A 149 4.45 -9.39 -19.07
C ASN A 149 3.42 -8.34 -18.64
N PRO A 150 3.79 -7.06 -18.57
CA PRO A 150 2.84 -5.99 -18.34
C PRO A 150 1.93 -5.79 -19.55
N THR A 151 0.64 -5.92 -19.35
CA THR A 151 -0.40 -5.61 -20.33
C THR A 151 -1.01 -4.26 -19.97
N LEU A 152 -1.02 -3.31 -20.91
CA LEU A 152 -1.78 -2.07 -20.75
C LEU A 152 -3.27 -2.39 -20.93
N ILE A 153 -4.10 -1.99 -19.98
CA ILE A 153 -5.56 -2.08 -20.07
C ILE A 153 -6.07 -0.72 -20.54
N GLU A 154 -6.75 -0.70 -21.68
CA GLU A 154 -7.39 0.50 -22.20
C GLU A 154 -8.67 0.77 -21.41
N SER A 155 -8.73 1.91 -20.72
CA SER A 155 -9.87 2.32 -19.91
C SER A 155 -10.20 3.79 -20.15
N GLU A 156 -11.46 4.16 -19.98
CA GLU A 156 -11.93 5.54 -19.97
C GLU A 156 -11.63 6.27 -18.64
N THR A 157 -11.18 5.53 -17.62
CA THR A 157 -10.87 6.06 -16.29
C THR A 157 -9.57 6.87 -16.29
N ASP A 158 -9.59 8.05 -15.68
CA ASP A 158 -8.39 8.85 -15.43
C ASP A 158 -7.59 8.32 -14.21
N TRP A 159 -6.73 7.35 -14.48
CA TRP A 159 -5.81 6.73 -13.53
C TRP A 159 -4.72 7.67 -13.01
N SER A 160 -4.48 8.82 -13.65
CA SER A 160 -3.51 9.80 -13.16
C SER A 160 -3.92 10.41 -11.81
N THR A 161 -5.20 10.27 -11.43
CA THR A 161 -5.76 10.73 -10.14
C THR A 161 -5.78 9.64 -9.06
N CYS A 162 -5.37 8.40 -9.40
CA CYS A 162 -5.45 7.27 -8.49
C CYS A 162 -4.50 7.41 -7.30
N SER A 163 -5.03 7.35 -6.07
CA SER A 163 -4.25 7.42 -4.84
C SER A 163 -3.99 6.06 -4.20
N ALA A 164 -4.85 5.07 -4.44
CA ALA A 164 -4.69 3.69 -3.97
C ALA A 164 -5.48 2.70 -4.82
N LEU A 165 -4.97 1.47 -4.91
CA LEU A 165 -5.63 0.28 -5.45
C LEU A 165 -5.73 -0.77 -4.35
N LEU A 166 -6.86 -1.48 -4.26
CA LEU A 166 -7.21 -2.32 -3.11
C LEU A 166 -7.93 -3.58 -3.57
N SER A 167 -7.66 -4.71 -2.93
CA SER A 167 -8.38 -5.96 -3.19
C SER A 167 -9.07 -6.42 -1.92
N ALA A 168 -10.40 -6.56 -1.95
CA ALA A 168 -11.19 -7.11 -0.84
C ALA A 168 -12.37 -7.91 -1.42
N ASN A 169 -12.67 -9.08 -0.85
CA ASN A 169 -13.80 -9.95 -1.26
C ASN A 169 -13.92 -10.12 -2.78
N ASP A 170 -12.84 -10.54 -3.43
CA ASP A 170 -12.77 -10.72 -4.89
C ASP A 170 -13.18 -9.48 -5.71
N THR A 171 -13.13 -8.30 -5.11
CA THR A 171 -13.40 -7.02 -5.77
C THR A 171 -12.17 -6.14 -5.73
N LEU A 172 -11.85 -5.55 -6.88
CA LEU A 172 -10.77 -4.58 -7.03
C LEU A 172 -11.34 -3.16 -6.92
N TYR A 173 -10.77 -2.35 -6.03
CA TYR A 173 -11.20 -0.98 -5.78
C TYR A 173 -10.09 0.03 -6.07
N ALA A 174 -10.51 1.25 -6.42
CA ALA A 174 -9.65 2.41 -6.53
C ALA A 174 -10.15 3.58 -5.70
N THR A 175 -9.21 4.33 -5.14
CA THR A 175 -9.50 5.67 -4.61
C THR A 175 -9.04 6.70 -5.64
N LEU A 176 -9.99 7.39 -6.25
CA LEU A 176 -9.75 8.47 -7.21
C LEU A 176 -10.15 9.81 -6.56
N ASP A 177 -9.92 10.92 -7.26
CA ASP A 177 -10.13 12.28 -6.73
C ASP A 177 -11.50 12.51 -6.06
N SER A 178 -12.55 11.84 -6.55
CA SER A 178 -13.92 12.10 -6.13
C SER A 178 -14.53 11.03 -5.21
N GLY A 179 -13.84 9.93 -4.91
CA GLY A 179 -14.38 8.89 -4.04
C GLY A 179 -13.77 7.50 -4.20
N LEU A 180 -14.52 6.51 -3.75
CA LEU A 180 -14.19 5.09 -3.86
C LEU A 180 -14.92 4.48 -5.06
N TYR A 181 -14.20 3.66 -5.82
CA TYR A 181 -14.65 3.06 -7.07
C TYR A 181 -14.40 1.56 -7.07
N VAL A 182 -15.26 0.81 -7.76
CA VAL A 182 -15.03 -0.59 -8.14
C VAL A 182 -14.50 -0.62 -9.56
N ILE A 183 -13.51 -1.47 -9.80
CA ILE A 183 -12.84 -1.62 -11.08
C ILE A 183 -13.36 -2.88 -11.77
N ASP A 184 -13.87 -2.73 -12.99
CA ASP A 184 -14.02 -3.87 -13.90
C ASP A 184 -12.62 -4.28 -14.37
N THR A 185 -12.16 -5.48 -14.01
CA THR A 185 -10.81 -5.92 -14.36
C THR A 185 -10.63 -6.28 -15.84
N ALA A 186 -11.73 -6.48 -16.58
CA ALA A 186 -11.69 -6.79 -18.00
C ALA A 186 -11.52 -5.51 -18.85
N THR A 187 -12.21 -4.43 -18.49
CA THR A 187 -12.11 -3.14 -19.21
C THR A 187 -11.21 -2.12 -18.52
N GLY A 188 -10.89 -2.32 -17.25
CA GLY A 188 -10.23 -1.32 -16.42
C GLY A 188 -11.14 -0.16 -16.01
N ASP A 189 -12.43 -0.15 -16.37
CA ASP A 189 -13.28 0.99 -16.03
C ASP A 189 -13.69 0.99 -14.55
N ALA A 190 -13.61 2.16 -13.95
CA ALA A 190 -13.90 2.37 -12.55
C ALA A 190 -15.30 3.00 -12.38
N THR A 191 -16.20 2.29 -11.71
CA THR A 191 -17.54 2.81 -11.35
C THR A 191 -17.56 3.29 -9.92
N LYS A 192 -18.03 4.52 -9.70
CA LYS A 192 -18.09 5.12 -8.36
C LYS A 192 -19.15 4.45 -7.51
N ILE A 193 -18.77 3.95 -6.34
CA ILE A 193 -19.69 3.30 -5.41
C ILE A 193 -20.01 4.14 -4.17
N ALA A 194 -19.07 4.98 -3.72
CA ALA A 194 -19.27 5.81 -2.54
C ALA A 194 -18.67 7.21 -2.67
N LYS A 195 -19.40 8.21 -2.18
CA LYS A 195 -18.89 9.56 -1.95
C LYS A 195 -18.32 9.64 -0.53
N VAL A 196 -17.13 10.18 -0.42
CA VAL A 196 -16.56 10.60 0.88
C VAL A 196 -16.80 12.09 1.08
N LYS A 197 -16.98 12.52 2.33
CA LYS A 197 -17.19 13.94 2.69
C LYS A 197 -15.98 14.82 2.36
N SER A 198 -14.80 14.21 2.20
CA SER A 198 -13.51 14.87 1.97
C SER A 198 -12.60 13.97 1.15
N LYS A 199 -11.60 14.52 0.44
CA LYS A 199 -10.68 13.74 -0.41
C LYS A 199 -10.07 12.57 0.38
N ILE A 200 -10.09 11.37 -0.21
CA ILE A 200 -9.37 10.20 0.30
C ILE A 200 -7.88 10.45 0.08
N LYS A 201 -7.20 10.98 1.11
CA LYS A 201 -5.77 11.31 1.04
C LYS A 201 -4.90 10.22 1.65
N CYS A 202 -5.43 9.49 2.64
CA CYS A 202 -4.63 8.60 3.47
C CYS A 202 -4.77 7.12 3.11
N GLY A 203 -5.43 6.85 1.99
CA GLY A 203 -5.58 5.53 1.38
C GLY A 203 -6.67 4.69 2.06
N ALA A 204 -6.84 3.49 1.53
CA ALA A 204 -7.79 2.52 2.03
C ALA A 204 -7.07 1.20 2.37
N ILE A 205 -7.71 0.36 3.18
CA ILE A 205 -7.17 -0.89 3.69
C ILE A 205 -8.20 -1.98 3.48
N ALA A 206 -7.79 -3.11 2.92
CA ALA A 206 -8.58 -4.33 3.01
C ALA A 206 -8.08 -5.15 4.22
N ALA A 207 -8.96 -5.42 5.17
CA ALA A 207 -8.67 -6.25 6.34
C ALA A 207 -9.90 -7.07 6.72
N ASP A 208 -9.72 -8.37 6.94
CA ASP A 208 -10.78 -9.32 7.29
C ASP A 208 -11.97 -9.30 6.30
N GLY A 209 -11.66 -9.12 5.02
CA GLY A 209 -12.66 -8.94 3.96
C GLY A 209 -13.40 -7.59 4.01
N CYS A 210 -13.10 -6.70 4.95
CA CYS A 210 -13.69 -5.36 5.01
C CYS A 210 -12.74 -4.33 4.37
N LEU A 211 -13.32 -3.30 3.74
CA LEU A 211 -12.55 -2.16 3.25
C LEU A 211 -12.69 -0.98 4.22
N TYR A 212 -11.58 -0.36 4.59
CA TYR A 212 -11.52 0.82 5.43
C TYR A 212 -10.91 1.98 4.65
N VAL A 213 -11.37 3.21 4.85
CA VAL A 213 -10.91 4.39 4.11
C VAL A 213 -10.59 5.52 5.09
N VAL A 214 -9.42 6.14 4.95
CA VAL A 214 -9.04 7.30 5.77
C VAL A 214 -9.00 8.57 4.91
N THR A 215 -9.75 9.59 5.34
CA THR A 215 -9.80 10.90 4.67
C THR A 215 -8.76 11.87 5.25
N LYS A 216 -8.46 12.94 4.50
CA LYS A 216 -7.45 13.95 4.86
C LYS A 216 -7.68 14.60 6.22
N ASP A 217 -8.94 14.75 6.59
CA ASP A 217 -9.45 15.38 7.80
C ASP A 217 -9.50 14.42 9.01
N GLY A 218 -8.99 13.20 8.88
CA GLY A 218 -8.85 12.28 10.01
C GLY A 218 -10.11 11.47 10.34
N HIS A 219 -11.01 11.31 9.37
CA HIS A 219 -12.13 10.37 9.49
C HIS A 219 -11.73 9.01 8.91
N LEU A 220 -12.16 7.96 9.60
CA LEU A 220 -12.05 6.56 9.20
C LEU A 220 -13.45 6.05 8.89
N TYR A 221 -13.60 5.49 7.69
CA TYR A 221 -14.82 4.87 7.21
C TYR A 221 -14.60 3.39 7.00
N LYS A 222 -15.66 2.60 7.15
CA LYS A 222 -15.73 1.20 6.73
C LYS A 222 -16.72 1.09 5.57
N LEU A 223 -16.39 0.31 4.55
CA LEU A 223 -17.30 -0.03 3.47
C LEU A 223 -18.24 -1.13 3.95
N GLU A 224 -19.53 -0.82 3.97
CA GLU A 224 -20.62 -1.74 4.28
C GLU A 224 -21.67 -1.64 3.17
N SER A 225 -21.89 -2.74 2.45
CA SER A 225 -22.89 -2.80 1.36
C SER A 225 -22.82 -1.62 0.39
N ASP A 226 -21.62 -1.36 -0.15
CA ASP A 226 -21.32 -0.24 -1.07
C ASP A 226 -21.48 1.16 -0.48
N GLN A 227 -21.66 1.29 0.83
CA GLN A 227 -21.73 2.57 1.54
C GLN A 227 -20.55 2.74 2.48
N LEU A 228 -20.00 3.95 2.55
CA LEU A 228 -18.96 4.28 3.52
C LEU A 228 -19.61 4.76 4.82
N VAL A 229 -19.52 3.92 5.85
CA VAL A 229 -20.00 4.21 7.20
C VAL A 229 -18.83 4.77 8.01
N GLU A 230 -18.99 5.97 8.55
CA GLU A 230 -17.99 6.59 9.41
C GLU A 230 -17.92 5.83 10.75
N ILE A 231 -16.74 5.31 11.11
CA ILE A 231 -16.56 4.50 12.32
C ILE A 231 -15.66 5.17 13.37
N LEU A 232 -14.83 6.13 12.96
CA LEU A 232 -13.99 6.92 13.87
C LEU A 232 -13.68 8.28 13.24
N HIS A 233 -13.61 9.32 14.07
CA HIS A 233 -13.07 10.62 13.70
C HIS A 233 -12.11 11.08 14.79
N THR A 234 -10.87 11.39 14.41
CA THR A 234 -9.91 12.06 15.28
C THR A 234 -9.71 13.48 14.81
N SER A 235 -10.11 14.47 15.61
CA SER A 235 -9.81 15.86 15.28
C SER A 235 -8.29 16.05 15.19
N PRO A 236 -7.75 16.78 14.20
CA PRO A 236 -6.32 16.97 14.00
C PRO A 236 -5.57 17.65 15.17
N LEU A 237 -6.30 18.05 16.23
CA LEU A 237 -5.76 18.66 17.44
C LEU A 237 -5.77 17.75 18.69
N GLY A 238 -5.98 16.44 18.55
CA GLY A 238 -5.63 15.49 19.61
C GLY A 238 -6.65 15.33 20.75
N VAL A 239 -7.94 15.47 20.46
CA VAL A 239 -8.98 14.96 21.36
C VAL A 239 -9.77 13.90 20.59
N ALA A 240 -9.51 12.63 20.91
CA ALA A 240 -10.37 11.54 20.47
C ALA A 240 -11.67 11.62 21.28
N SER A 241 -12.77 12.01 20.64
CA SER A 241 -14.10 11.81 21.21
C SER A 241 -14.69 10.55 20.58
N THR A 242 -14.78 9.47 21.35
CA THR A 242 -15.62 8.33 21.02
C THR A 242 -17.09 8.77 21.07
N MET A 243 -17.82 8.65 19.97
CA MET A 243 -19.29 8.72 20.03
C MET A 243 -19.81 7.40 20.61
N ALA A 244 -20.73 7.52 21.56
CA ALA A 244 -21.42 6.43 22.24
C ALA A 244 -22.53 5.84 21.37
#